data_AF-K8WST6-F1
#
_entry.id   AF-K8WST6-F1
#
_cell.length_a   1.000
_cell.length_b   1.000
_cell.length_c   1.000
_cell.angle_alpha   90.00
_cell.angle_beta   90.00
_cell.angle_gamma   90.00
#
_symmetry.space_group_name_H-M   'P 1'
#
loop_
_entity.id
_entity.type
_entity.pdbx_description
1 polymer ?
#
loop_
_entity_poly.entity_id
_entity_poly.type
_entity_poly.pdbx_seq_one_letter_code
_entity_poly.pdbx_strand_id
1 'polypeptide(L)'
;MHELPLVFFTVLSQSAVGAFVLLLCFSQYNGRQLGGRLFATLCLFGIGLAIGVFHMGQLLRAINLFFGIGRSPMSDEIALSALFGILGAISALGLLSGKGSQLLFKSIGWLAALGAGKNALWVAVIGMIASLLIRPSYLSILWRANSALTSEQTLWFGLQVLLILVALIATLFVIFKRAPSSWIYASATSVIMAELLGRVAFYNMWTITM
;
A
#
# COMPACT_ATOMS: atom_id res chain seq x y z
N MET A 1 12.34 -4.93 18.92
CA MET A 1 11.32 -5.16 17.88
C MET A 1 11.96 -5.86 16.69
N HIS A 2 11.94 -7.19 16.67
CA HIS A 2 12.51 -8.00 15.57
C HIS A 2 11.71 -7.84 14.25
N GLU A 3 10.44 -7.42 14.35
CA GLU A 3 9.48 -7.29 13.24
C GLU A 3 9.45 -5.90 12.57
N LEU A 4 10.28 -4.95 13.02
CA LEU A 4 10.37 -3.59 12.44
C LEU A 4 10.60 -3.58 10.91
N PRO A 5 11.46 -4.46 10.34
CA PRO A 5 11.62 -4.52 8.90
C PRO A 5 10.29 -4.84 8.17
N LEU A 6 9.42 -5.65 8.76
CA LEU A 6 8.14 -6.03 8.14
C LEU A 6 7.12 -4.88 8.18
N VAL A 7 7.15 -4.03 9.21
CA VAL A 7 6.42 -2.74 9.25
C VAL A 7 6.82 -1.89 8.06
N PHE A 8 8.11 -1.62 7.90
CA PHE A 8 8.60 -0.73 6.85
C PHE A 8 8.40 -1.31 5.46
N PHE A 9 8.65 -2.62 5.28
CA PHE A 9 8.36 -3.32 4.03
C PHE A 9 6.92 -3.08 3.58
N THR A 10 5.94 -3.37 4.44
CA THR A 10 4.52 -3.28 4.08
C THR A 10 4.10 -1.83 3.80
N VAL A 11 4.44 -0.89 4.69
CA VAL A 11 4.05 0.52 4.54
C VAL A 11 4.69 1.15 3.30
N LEU A 12 5.99 0.95 3.07
CA LEU A 12 6.68 1.55 1.92
C LEU A 12 6.18 0.96 0.60
N SER A 13 5.99 -0.36 0.53
CA SER A 13 5.54 -1.03 -0.68
C SER A 13 4.11 -0.60 -1.06
N GLN A 14 3.19 -0.58 -0.08
CA GLN A 14 1.81 -0.13 -0.30
C GLN A 14 1.73 1.37 -0.63
N SER A 15 2.52 2.19 0.04
CA SER A 15 2.60 3.64 -0.25
C SER A 15 3.12 3.91 -1.66
N ALA A 16 4.13 3.14 -2.10
CA ALA A 16 4.68 3.25 -3.44
C ALA A 16 3.67 2.86 -4.52
N VAL A 17 2.93 1.76 -4.32
CA VAL A 17 1.84 1.34 -5.22
C VAL A 17 0.74 2.42 -5.26
N GLY A 18 0.32 2.93 -4.09
CA GLY A 18 -0.67 4.00 -4.00
C GLY A 18 -0.23 5.26 -4.74
N ALA A 19 1.00 5.71 -4.53
CA ALA A 19 1.57 6.86 -5.23
C ALA A 19 1.66 6.64 -6.75
N PHE A 20 2.04 5.43 -7.18
CA PHE A 20 2.06 5.05 -8.59
C PHE A 20 0.67 5.18 -9.23
N VAL A 21 -0.37 4.68 -8.56
CA VAL A 21 -1.77 4.81 -9.00
C VAL A 21 -2.20 6.27 -9.06
N LEU A 22 -1.92 7.08 -8.03
CA LEU A 22 -2.27 8.51 -8.01
C LEU A 22 -1.59 9.28 -9.14
N LEU A 23 -0.33 8.97 -9.44
CA LEU A 23 0.38 9.57 -10.57
C LEU A 23 -0.28 9.22 -11.91
N LEU A 24 -0.72 7.98 -12.10
CA LEU A 24 -1.44 7.59 -13.31
C LEU A 24 -2.82 8.26 -13.43
N CYS A 25 -3.53 8.45 -12.31
CA CYS A 25 -4.87 9.04 -12.28
C CYS A 25 -4.87 10.56 -12.49
N PHE A 26 -3.94 11.28 -11.84
CA PHE A 26 -4.07 12.72 -11.60
C PHE A 26 -2.91 13.56 -12.11
N SER A 27 -1.87 12.95 -12.69
CA SER A 27 -0.76 13.73 -13.23
C SER A 27 -1.14 14.47 -14.51
N GLN A 28 -0.72 15.74 -14.59
CA GLN A 28 -0.74 16.53 -15.82
C GLN A 28 0.62 16.47 -16.56
N TYR A 29 1.43 15.46 -16.25
CA TYR A 29 2.80 15.37 -16.74
C TYR A 29 2.86 14.79 -18.15
N ASN A 30 3.80 15.30 -18.95
CA ASN A 30 4.13 14.67 -20.23
C ASN A 30 4.73 13.26 -20.00
N GLY A 31 4.78 12.43 -21.04
CA GLY A 31 5.20 11.02 -20.92
C GLY A 31 6.52 10.85 -20.16
N ARG A 32 7.56 11.62 -20.50
CA ARG A 32 8.88 11.49 -19.89
C ARG A 32 8.91 11.91 -18.41
N GLN A 33 8.24 13.00 -18.09
CA GLN A 33 8.09 13.51 -16.73
C GLN A 33 7.25 12.55 -15.84
N LEU A 34 6.23 11.92 -16.41
CA LEU A 34 5.47 10.88 -15.72
C LEU A 34 6.35 9.65 -15.49
N GLY A 35 7.06 9.19 -16.51
CA GLY A 35 7.97 8.03 -16.42
C GLY A 35 9.01 8.17 -15.30
N GLY A 36 9.64 9.35 -15.17
CA GLY A 36 10.59 9.60 -14.09
C GLY A 36 9.99 9.55 -12.68
N ARG A 37 8.73 10.00 -12.52
CA ARG A 37 8.03 9.94 -11.23
C ARG A 37 7.54 8.54 -10.89
N LEU A 38 7.04 7.81 -11.89
CA LEU A 38 6.70 6.38 -11.73
C LEU A 38 7.96 5.57 -11.37
N PHE A 39 9.09 5.89 -11.99
CA PHE A 39 10.37 5.28 -11.64
C PHE A 39 10.77 5.58 -10.19
N ALA A 40 10.62 6.82 -9.73
CA ALA A 40 10.86 7.17 -8.33
C ALA A 40 9.98 6.36 -7.35
N THR A 41 8.70 6.15 -7.68
CA THR A 41 7.83 5.28 -6.87
C THR A 41 8.28 3.83 -6.89
N LEU A 42 8.83 3.32 -7.99
CA LEU A 42 9.38 1.96 -8.05
C LEU A 42 10.69 1.82 -7.26
N CYS A 43 11.51 2.87 -7.19
CA CYS A 43 12.66 2.88 -6.29
C CYS A 43 12.21 2.77 -4.84
N LEU A 44 11.17 3.51 -4.44
CA LEU A 44 10.59 3.41 -3.09
C LEU A 44 10.04 2.00 -2.82
N PHE A 45 9.33 1.42 -3.79
CA PHE A 45 8.84 0.04 -3.73
C PHE A 45 10.00 -0.95 -3.55
N GLY A 46 11.06 -0.83 -4.36
CA GLY A 46 12.25 -1.67 -4.29
C GLY A 46 12.99 -1.57 -2.95
N ILE A 47 13.05 -0.38 -2.34
CA ILE A 47 13.58 -0.20 -0.98
C ILE A 47 12.72 -0.97 0.03
N GLY A 48 11.38 -0.88 -0.07
CA GLY A 48 10.47 -1.68 0.73
C GLY A 48 10.78 -3.16 0.62
N LEU A 49 10.83 -3.71 -0.60
CA LEU A 49 11.18 -5.11 -0.86
C LEU A 49 12.53 -5.50 -0.26
N ALA A 50 13.57 -4.68 -0.42
CA ALA A 50 14.91 -4.94 0.11
C ALA A 50 14.89 -5.04 1.65
N ILE A 51 14.15 -4.16 2.32
CA ILE A 51 13.94 -4.22 3.78
C ILE A 51 13.25 -5.55 4.17
N GLY A 52 12.25 -5.99 3.39
CA GLY A 52 11.57 -7.26 3.61
C GLY A 52 12.49 -8.49 3.49
N VAL A 53 13.45 -8.46 2.57
CA VAL A 53 14.44 -9.56 2.40
C VAL A 53 15.31 -9.71 3.65
N PHE A 54 15.69 -8.62 4.31
CA PHE A 54 16.47 -8.67 5.56
C PHE A 54 15.73 -9.38 6.71
N HIS A 55 14.39 -9.42 6.68
CA HIS A 55 13.60 -10.15 7.66
C HIS A 55 13.51 -11.66 7.37
N MET A 56 13.37 -12.04 6.09
CA MET A 56 13.18 -13.44 5.69
C MET A 56 14.49 -14.25 5.72
N GLY A 57 15.66 -13.61 5.63
CA GLY A 57 16.99 -14.22 5.79
C GLY A 57 17.40 -15.28 4.75
N GLN A 58 16.47 -15.77 3.92
CA GLN A 58 16.67 -16.93 3.05
C GLN A 58 16.08 -16.69 1.65
N LEU A 59 16.77 -15.87 0.85
CA LEU A 59 16.39 -15.54 -0.52
C LEU A 59 16.23 -16.79 -1.41
N LEU A 60 17.03 -17.84 -1.19
CA LEU A 60 16.98 -19.07 -1.98
C LEU A 60 15.71 -19.91 -1.72
N ARG A 61 15.09 -19.79 -0.54
CA ARG A 61 13.81 -20.45 -0.25
C ARG A 61 12.62 -19.71 -0.86
N ALA A 62 12.81 -18.47 -1.34
CA ALA A 62 11.78 -17.74 -2.04
C ALA A 62 11.31 -18.45 -3.32
N ILE A 63 12.13 -19.33 -3.90
CA ILE A 63 11.72 -20.17 -5.04
C ILE A 63 10.54 -21.09 -4.65
N ASN A 64 10.47 -21.52 -3.39
CA ASN A 64 9.35 -22.33 -2.90
C ASN A 64 8.03 -21.55 -2.86
N LEU A 65 8.07 -20.21 -2.89
CA LEU A 65 6.88 -19.37 -2.91
C LEU A 65 6.08 -19.56 -4.20
N PHE A 66 6.71 -19.92 -5.32
CA PHE A 66 6.03 -20.24 -6.58
C PHE A 66 5.05 -21.41 -6.42
N PHE A 67 5.42 -22.42 -5.63
CA PHE A 67 4.55 -23.57 -5.37
C PHE A 67 3.40 -23.25 -4.40
N GLY A 68 3.46 -22.09 -3.72
CA GLY A 68 2.41 -21.60 -2.84
C GLY A 68 1.37 -20.71 -3.53
N ILE A 69 1.53 -20.37 -4.81
CA ILE A 69 0.57 -19.52 -5.55
C ILE A 69 -0.81 -20.20 -5.58
N GLY A 70 -1.84 -19.46 -5.19
CA GLY A 70 -3.22 -19.89 -5.06
C GLY A 70 -3.51 -20.73 -3.81
N ARG A 71 -2.52 -20.95 -2.94
CA ARG A 71 -2.66 -21.73 -1.69
C ARG A 71 -2.29 -20.93 -0.45
N SER A 72 -1.37 -19.99 -0.57
CA SER A 72 -0.88 -19.14 0.52
C SER A 72 -1.10 -17.68 0.17
N PRO A 73 -1.86 -16.93 0.99
CA PRO A 73 -2.01 -15.48 0.82
C PRO A 73 -0.67 -14.74 0.73
N MET A 74 0.34 -15.22 1.45
CA MET A 74 1.69 -14.63 1.43
C MET A 74 2.39 -14.87 0.09
N SER A 75 2.25 -16.05 -0.51
CA SER A 75 2.79 -16.33 -1.84
C SER A 75 2.09 -15.51 -2.92
N ASP A 76 0.77 -15.35 -2.81
CA ASP A 76 -0.03 -14.55 -3.75
C ASP A 76 0.36 -13.07 -3.71
N GLU A 77 0.57 -12.52 -2.50
CA GLU A 77 1.04 -11.14 -2.33
C GLU A 77 2.42 -10.93 -2.97
N ILE A 78 3.34 -11.88 -2.81
CA ILE A 78 4.68 -11.80 -3.41
C ILE A 78 4.60 -11.91 -4.94
N ALA A 79 3.77 -12.80 -5.48
CA ALA A 79 3.56 -12.94 -6.91
C ALA A 79 2.97 -11.66 -7.53
N LEU A 80 1.96 -11.07 -6.88
CA LEU A 80 1.36 -9.80 -7.30
C LEU A 80 2.35 -8.64 -7.19
N SER A 81 3.16 -8.61 -6.13
CA SER A 81 4.22 -7.61 -5.94
C SER A 81 5.29 -7.69 -7.03
N ALA A 82 5.70 -8.90 -7.42
CA ALA A 82 6.62 -9.12 -8.53
C ALA A 82 6.02 -8.68 -9.87
N LEU A 83 4.75 -9.02 -10.12
CA LEU A 83 4.03 -8.61 -11.33
C LEU A 83 3.92 -7.08 -11.41
N PHE A 84 3.54 -6.43 -10.32
CA PHE A 84 3.52 -4.97 -10.21
C PHE A 84 4.90 -4.37 -10.50
N GLY A 85 5.96 -4.90 -9.89
CA GLY A 85 7.33 -4.44 -10.10
C GLY A 85 7.76 -4.50 -11.57
N ILE A 86 7.48 -5.62 -12.25
CA ILE A 86 7.83 -5.81 -13.67
C ILE A 86 7.03 -4.87 -14.56
N LEU A 87 5.70 -4.90 -14.49
CA LEU A 87 4.84 -4.08 -15.35
C LEU A 87 5.04 -2.58 -15.07
N GLY A 88 5.17 -2.22 -13.80
CA GLY A 88 5.51 -0.87 -13.37
C GLY A 88 6.83 -0.40 -13.96
N ALA A 89 7.89 -1.22 -13.91
CA ALA A 89 9.19 -0.89 -14.47
C ALA A 89 9.14 -0.70 -15.99
N ILE A 90 8.44 -1.57 -16.71
CA ILE A 90 8.24 -1.44 -18.16
C ILE A 90 7.52 -0.11 -18.48
N SER A 91 6.46 0.21 -17.72
CA SER A 91 5.73 1.47 -17.88
C SER A 91 6.62 2.69 -17.62
N ALA A 92 7.29 2.72 -16.47
CA ALA A 92 8.11 3.83 -16.03
C ALA A 92 9.31 4.06 -16.96
N LEU A 93 10.07 3.02 -17.26
CA LEU A 93 11.27 3.11 -18.11
C LEU A 93 10.91 3.37 -19.57
N GLY A 94 9.85 2.77 -20.09
CA GLY A 94 9.37 3.05 -21.45
C GLY A 94 8.97 4.51 -21.62
N LEU A 95 8.22 5.05 -20.66
CA LEU A 95 7.87 6.48 -20.63
C LEU A 95 9.10 7.38 -20.45
N LEU A 96 10.02 7.03 -19.55
CA LEU A 96 11.23 7.81 -19.26
C LEU A 96 12.21 7.84 -20.44
N SER A 97 12.27 6.75 -21.21
CA SER A 97 13.10 6.65 -22.41
C SER A 97 12.67 7.62 -23.50
N GLY A 98 11.40 8.07 -23.49
CA GLY A 98 10.83 8.94 -24.52
C GLY A 98 10.74 8.28 -25.90
N LYS A 99 11.02 6.98 -26.00
CA LYS A 99 10.99 6.17 -27.22
C LYS A 99 9.77 5.26 -27.17
N GLY A 100 9.03 5.15 -28.28
CA GLY A 100 7.85 4.28 -28.39
C GLY A 100 6.53 4.95 -28.04
N SER A 101 5.44 4.17 -28.02
CA SER A 101 4.08 4.67 -27.82
C SER A 101 3.82 5.00 -26.34
N GLN A 102 3.56 6.27 -26.05
CA GLN A 102 3.19 6.71 -24.70
C GLN A 102 1.89 6.07 -24.21
N LEU A 103 0.95 5.81 -25.14
CA LEU A 103 -0.30 5.13 -24.81
C LEU A 103 -0.05 3.71 -24.33
N LEU A 104 0.83 2.96 -25.03
CA LEU A 104 1.19 1.60 -24.66
C LEU A 104 1.78 1.54 -23.25
N PHE A 105 2.77 2.39 -22.95
CA PHE A 105 3.41 2.36 -21.63
C PHE A 105 2.47 2.82 -20.51
N LYS A 106 1.56 3.78 -20.78
CA LYS A 106 0.51 4.14 -19.83
C LYS A 106 -0.47 2.98 -19.59
N SER A 107 -0.87 2.27 -20.63
CA SER A 107 -1.73 1.09 -20.52
C SER A 107 -1.07 -0.03 -19.71
N ILE A 108 0.23 -0.27 -19.92
CA ILE A 108 1.00 -1.21 -19.09
C ILE A 108 1.02 -0.76 -17.63
N GLY A 109 1.18 0.54 -17.37
CA GLY A 109 1.09 1.10 -16.02
C GLY A 109 -0.29 0.85 -15.38
N TRP A 110 -1.37 1.01 -16.15
CA TRP A 110 -2.71 0.68 -15.68
C TRP A 110 -2.90 -0.81 -15.41
N LEU A 111 -2.31 -1.69 -16.23
CA LEU A 111 -2.31 -3.12 -15.97
C LEU A 111 -1.54 -3.46 -14.69
N ALA A 112 -0.41 -2.80 -14.43
CA ALA A 112 0.32 -2.93 -13.16
C ALA A 112 -0.55 -2.53 -11.97
N ALA A 113 -1.34 -1.45 -12.13
CA ALA A 113 -2.30 -0.96 -11.15
C ALA A 113 -3.63 -1.75 -11.10
N LEU A 114 -3.70 -2.94 -11.72
CA LEU A 114 -4.89 -3.78 -11.83
C LEU A 114 -6.13 -3.03 -12.36
N GLY A 115 -5.93 -2.03 -13.21
CA GLY A 115 -7.00 -1.25 -13.81
C GLY A 115 -7.75 -0.35 -12.82
N ALA A 116 -7.19 -0.03 -11.64
CA ALA A 116 -7.81 0.84 -10.64
C ALA A 116 -8.37 2.15 -11.23
N GLY A 117 -7.71 2.68 -12.27
CA GLY A 117 -8.29 3.67 -13.17
C GLY A 117 -8.79 4.92 -12.45
N LYS A 118 -9.83 5.54 -13.02
CA LYS A 118 -10.54 6.67 -12.40
C LYS A 118 -11.29 6.27 -11.12
N ASN A 119 -11.43 4.98 -10.84
CA ASN A 119 -12.16 4.44 -9.69
C ASN A 119 -11.24 4.19 -8.47
N ALA A 120 -9.95 4.49 -8.57
CA ALA A 120 -8.98 4.27 -7.50
C ALA A 120 -9.39 4.93 -6.17
N LEU A 121 -9.97 6.14 -6.21
CA LEU A 121 -10.46 6.81 -5.00
C LEU A 121 -11.65 6.05 -4.36
N TRP A 122 -12.53 5.47 -5.17
CA TRP A 122 -13.63 4.64 -4.64
C TRP A 122 -13.12 3.34 -4.02
N VAL A 123 -12.13 2.70 -4.63
CA VAL A 123 -11.45 1.54 -4.04
C VAL A 123 -10.84 1.90 -2.68
N ALA A 124 -10.19 3.05 -2.57
CA ALA A 124 -9.65 3.55 -1.30
C ALA A 124 -10.75 3.81 -0.25
N VAL A 125 -11.87 4.44 -0.65
CA VAL A 125 -13.03 4.67 0.22
C VAL A 125 -13.60 3.35 0.75
N ILE A 126 -13.80 2.36 -0.13
CA ILE A 126 -14.30 1.04 0.26
C ILE A 126 -13.32 0.36 1.22
N GLY A 127 -12.01 0.41 0.95
CA GLY A 127 -10.99 -0.15 1.82
C GLY A 127 -10.97 0.51 3.21
N MET A 128 -11.09 1.84 3.28
CA MET A 128 -11.17 2.56 4.54
C MET A 128 -12.43 2.18 5.34
N ILE A 129 -13.60 2.12 4.68
CA ILE A 129 -14.85 1.70 5.32
C ILE A 129 -14.74 0.26 5.82
N ALA A 130 -14.26 -0.67 5.00
CA ALA A 130 -14.07 -2.07 5.39
C ALA A 130 -13.11 -2.19 6.59
N SER A 131 -11.99 -1.45 6.59
CA SER A 131 -11.04 -1.40 7.69
C SER A 131 -11.67 -0.88 8.99
N LEU A 132 -12.59 0.08 8.91
CA LEU A 132 -13.33 0.58 10.08
C LEU A 132 -14.38 -0.42 10.56
N LEU A 133 -15.10 -1.09 9.65
CA LEU A 133 -16.17 -2.02 9.99
C LEU A 133 -15.66 -3.34 10.59
N ILE A 134 -14.52 -3.83 10.14
CA ILE A 134 -13.90 -5.08 10.64
C ILE A 134 -13.20 -4.85 11.99
N ARG A 135 -12.85 -3.61 12.33
CA ARG A 135 -12.01 -3.31 13.49
C ARG A 135 -12.60 -3.70 14.85
N PRO A 136 -13.89 -3.44 15.14
CA PRO A 136 -14.46 -3.80 16.43
C PRO A 136 -14.42 -5.30 16.69
N SER A 137 -14.72 -6.13 15.68
CA SER A 137 -14.67 -7.58 15.81
C SER A 137 -13.23 -8.06 16.01
N TYR A 138 -12.27 -7.53 15.25
CA TYR A 138 -10.85 -7.82 15.43
C TYR A 138 -10.34 -7.50 16.85
N LEU A 139 -10.62 -6.30 17.35
CA LEU A 139 -10.22 -5.89 18.71
C LEU A 139 -10.91 -6.74 19.79
N SER A 140 -12.15 -7.18 19.57
CA SER A 140 -12.86 -8.04 20.53
C SER A 140 -12.18 -9.41 20.70
N ILE A 141 -11.61 -9.97 19.62
CA ILE A 141 -10.89 -11.24 19.66
C ILE A 141 -9.56 -11.06 20.40
N LEU A 142 -8.81 -10.01 20.07
CA LEU A 142 -7.55 -9.68 20.75
C LEU A 142 -7.75 -9.46 22.25
N TRP A 143 -8.81 -8.75 22.63
CA TRP A 143 -9.11 -8.48 24.04
C TRP A 143 -9.44 -9.76 24.82
N ARG A 144 -10.08 -10.73 24.17
CA ARG A 144 -10.35 -12.06 24.75
C ARG A 144 -9.06 -12.87 24.90
N ALA A 145 -8.13 -12.73 23.96
CA ALA A 145 -6.87 -13.46 23.98
C ALA A 145 -5.88 -12.89 25.01
N ASN A 146 -5.73 -11.56 25.09
CA ASN A 146 -4.90 -10.89 26.08
C ASN A 146 -5.33 -9.44 26.30
N SER A 147 -6.18 -9.21 27.31
CA SER A 147 -6.73 -7.88 27.63
C SER A 147 -5.67 -6.89 28.11
N ALA A 148 -4.66 -7.35 28.87
CA ALA A 148 -3.59 -6.49 29.38
C ALA A 148 -2.77 -5.89 28.22
N LEU A 149 -2.23 -6.74 27.35
CA LEU A 149 -1.42 -6.29 26.21
C LEU A 149 -2.24 -5.47 25.21
N THR A 150 -3.50 -5.85 24.97
CA THR A 150 -4.38 -5.11 24.05
C THR A 150 -4.71 -3.71 24.60
N SER A 151 -4.88 -3.58 25.92
CA SER A 151 -5.16 -2.28 26.54
C SER A 151 -4.02 -1.28 26.34
N GLU A 152 -2.77 -1.73 26.36
CA GLU A 152 -1.59 -0.88 26.09
C GLU A 152 -1.57 -0.35 24.65
N GLN A 153 -2.17 -1.08 23.70
CA GLN A 153 -2.19 -0.68 22.29
C GLN A 153 -3.41 0.18 21.91
N THR A 154 -4.33 0.43 22.84
CA THR A 154 -5.58 1.18 22.59
C THR A 154 -5.32 2.56 21.98
N LEU A 155 -4.27 3.25 22.43
CA LEU A 155 -3.90 4.57 21.91
C LEU A 155 -3.46 4.52 20.44
N TRP A 156 -2.62 3.53 20.08
CA TRP A 156 -2.17 3.37 18.71
C TRP A 156 -3.33 3.07 17.76
N PHE A 157 -4.25 2.19 18.16
CA PHE A 157 -5.46 1.91 17.38
C PHE A 157 -6.40 3.11 17.31
N GLY A 158 -6.58 3.85 18.40
CA GLY A 158 -7.41 5.05 18.44
C GLY A 158 -6.92 6.12 17.47
N LEU A 159 -5.61 6.44 17.51
CA LEU A 159 -4.99 7.37 16.57
C LEU A 159 -5.10 6.88 15.12
N GLN A 160 -4.89 5.59 14.87
CA GLN A 160 -5.08 5.02 13.54
C GLN A 160 -6.51 5.22 13.03
N VAL A 161 -7.53 4.93 13.85
CA VAL A 161 -8.95 5.11 13.47
C VAL A 161 -9.24 6.56 13.14
N LEU A 162 -8.76 7.50 13.97
CA LEU A 162 -8.94 8.92 13.73
C LEU A 162 -8.34 9.36 12.39
N LEU A 163 -7.11 8.91 12.08
CA LEU A 163 -6.48 9.23 10.80
C LEU A 163 -7.21 8.63 9.60
N ILE A 164 -7.73 7.40 9.72
CA ILE A 164 -8.56 6.79 8.66
C ILE A 164 -9.86 7.59 8.46
N LEU A 165 -10.51 8.04 9.53
CA LEU A 165 -11.71 8.87 9.44
C LEU A 165 -11.42 10.21 8.76
N VAL A 166 -10.32 10.88 9.14
CA VAL A 166 -9.89 12.12 8.49
C VAL A 166 -9.60 11.88 7.01
N ALA A 167 -8.87 10.82 6.67
CA ALA A 167 -8.58 10.45 5.29
C ALA A 167 -9.85 10.14 4.48
N LEU A 168 -10.82 9.45 5.09
CA LEU A 168 -12.10 9.13 4.48
C LEU A 168 -12.89 10.40 4.18
N ILE A 169 -13.03 11.31 5.16
CA ILE A 169 -13.72 12.58 4.97
C ILE A 169 -13.04 13.42 3.89
N ALA A 170 -11.71 13.53 3.93
CA ALA A 170 -10.96 14.27 2.92
C ALA A 170 -11.14 13.67 1.51
N THR A 171 -11.13 12.35 1.38
CA THR A 171 -11.31 11.66 0.09
C THR A 171 -12.73 11.82 -0.44
N LEU A 172 -13.75 11.68 0.43
CA LEU A 172 -15.15 11.93 0.06
C LEU A 172 -15.38 13.39 -0.33
N PHE A 173 -14.73 14.34 0.36
CA PHE A 173 -14.77 15.75 0.01
C PHE A 173 -14.17 16.01 -1.38
N VAL A 174 -13.03 15.39 -1.71
CA VAL A 174 -12.46 15.44 -3.07
C VAL A 174 -13.45 14.92 -4.10
N ILE A 175 -14.06 13.76 -3.87
CA ILE A 175 -14.98 13.13 -4.82
C ILE A 175 -16.23 13.99 -5.03
N PHE A 176 -16.91 14.39 -3.95
CA PHE A 176 -18.21 15.05 -4.03
C PHE A 176 -18.13 16.55 -4.30
N LYS A 177 -17.08 17.22 -3.80
CA LYS A 177 -16.91 18.67 -3.97
C LYS A 177 -15.89 19.03 -5.03
N ARG A 178 -15.30 18.04 -5.71
CA ARG A 178 -14.23 18.23 -6.72
C ARG A 178 -13.10 19.12 -6.18
N ALA A 179 -12.72 18.88 -4.93
CA ALA A 179 -11.69 19.64 -4.23
C ALA A 179 -10.33 19.53 -4.96
N PRO A 180 -9.43 20.51 -4.81
CA PRO A 180 -8.14 20.50 -5.51
C PRO A 180 -7.26 19.32 -5.07
N SER A 181 -6.31 18.94 -5.93
CA SER A 181 -5.44 17.77 -5.74
C SER A 181 -4.63 17.79 -4.43
N SER A 182 -4.46 18.94 -3.78
CA SER A 182 -3.84 19.04 -2.46
C SER A 182 -4.53 18.17 -1.40
N TRP A 183 -5.86 18.04 -1.47
CA TRP A 183 -6.64 17.20 -0.56
C TRP A 183 -6.42 15.70 -0.79
N ILE A 184 -6.10 15.30 -2.03
CA ILE A 184 -5.70 13.92 -2.34
C ILE A 184 -4.37 13.60 -1.67
N TYR A 185 -3.41 14.52 -1.71
CA TYR A 185 -2.13 14.34 -1.04
C TYR A 185 -2.29 14.30 0.49
N ALA A 186 -3.12 15.19 1.05
CA ALA A 186 -3.41 15.20 2.48
C ALA A 186 -4.09 13.91 2.95
N SER A 187 -5.06 13.37 2.19
CA SER A 187 -5.70 12.10 2.51
C SER A 187 -4.71 10.94 2.40
N ALA A 188 -3.90 10.88 1.34
CA ALA A 188 -2.88 9.86 1.16
C ALA A 188 -1.86 9.86 2.31
N THR A 189 -1.35 11.02 2.72
CA THR A 189 -0.45 11.13 3.88
C THR A 189 -1.11 10.63 5.16
N SER A 190 -2.39 10.96 5.37
CA SER A 190 -3.15 10.51 6.53
C SER A 190 -3.31 8.98 6.54
N VAL A 191 -3.57 8.35 5.39
CA VAL A 191 -3.63 6.88 5.25
C VAL A 191 -2.28 6.24 5.56
N ILE A 192 -1.18 6.78 5.01
CA ILE A 192 0.17 6.25 5.25
C ILE A 192 0.51 6.28 6.74
N MET A 193 0.22 7.40 7.41
CA MET A 193 0.42 7.53 8.86
C MET A 193 -0.47 6.55 9.63
N ALA A 194 -1.73 6.38 9.23
CA ALA A 194 -2.63 5.41 9.85
C ALA A 194 -2.10 3.97 9.72
N GLU A 195 -1.67 3.55 8.52
CA GLU A 195 -1.09 2.24 8.30
C GLU A 195 0.15 2.02 9.18
N LEU A 196 1.04 3.00 9.27
CA LEU A 196 2.22 2.91 10.14
C LEU A 196 1.85 2.68 11.61
N LEU A 197 0.91 3.47 12.16
CA LEU A 197 0.46 3.31 13.55
C LEU A 197 -0.20 1.94 13.78
N GLY A 198 -1.01 1.48 12.81
CA GLY A 198 -1.66 0.18 12.88
C GLY A 198 -0.67 -0.98 12.85
N ARG A 199 0.36 -0.90 12.01
CA ARG A 199 1.42 -1.91 11.94
C ARG A 199 2.21 -1.95 13.23
N VAL A 200 2.56 -0.81 13.82
CA VAL A 200 3.24 -0.76 15.12
C VAL A 200 2.39 -1.45 16.21
N ALA A 201 1.10 -1.11 16.31
CA ALA A 201 0.19 -1.73 17.27
C ALA A 201 0.10 -3.25 17.06
N PHE A 202 -0.03 -3.67 15.80
CA PHE A 202 -0.14 -5.06 15.41
C PHE A 202 1.10 -5.88 15.77
N TYR A 203 2.31 -5.40 15.45
CA TYR A 203 3.53 -6.16 15.75
C TYR A 203 3.87 -6.19 17.24
N ASN A 204 3.45 -5.20 18.02
CA ASN A 204 3.54 -5.26 19.47
C ASN A 204 2.71 -6.41 20.06
N MET A 205 1.65 -6.81 19.37
CA MET A 205 0.76 -7.91 19.77
C MET A 205 1.00 -9.20 18.99
N TRP A 206 2.02 -9.27 18.14
CA TRP A 206 2.27 -10.44 17.29
C TRP A 206 2.53 -11.73 18.09
N THR A 207 2.89 -11.60 19.37
CA THR A 207 3.07 -12.73 20.29
C THR A 207 1.76 -13.37 20.75
N ILE A 208 0.60 -12.73 20.51
CA ILE A 208 -0.71 -13.34 20.79
C ILE A 208 -0.92 -14.45 19.74
N THR A 209 -0.75 -15.70 20.16
CA THR A 209 -1.13 -16.85 19.35
C THR A 209 -2.64 -16.90 19.24
N MET A 210 -3.17 -16.65 18.05
CA MET A 210 -4.59 -16.85 17.73
C MET A 210 -4.83 -18.24 17.18
#